data_AF-A0A7J9K6M9-F1
#
_entry.id   AF-A0A7J9K6M9-F1
#
_cell.length_a   1.000
_cell.length_b   1.000
_cell.length_c   1.000
_cell.angle_alpha   90.00
_cell.angle_beta   90.00
_cell.angle_gamma   90.00
#
_symmetry.space_group_name_H-M   'P 1'
#
loop_
_entity.id
_entity.type
_entity.pdbx_description
1 polymer ?
#
loop_
_entity_poly.entity_id
_entity_poly.type
_entity_poly.pdbx_seq_one_letter_code
_entity_poly.pdbx_strand_id
1 'polypeptide(L)'
;WPTFWIVFSLIPVVGGVALASFTEASFNWIGFCSAMASNVTNQSRNVLSKKFMVKNEETLDNINLFSIITIISFMLLVPAAILLEGVKFSPSYLQSAANQGLNIRELCIRSLLAGFCLHSYQQVSYMILQMVSPVTHSVGNCVKRVVVIIASVIFFQTPVSPINSLGTTLALTGVFLYSKAKQLKPKPK
;
A
#
# COMPACT_ATOMS: atom_id res chain seq x y z
N TRP A 1 22.15 -16.38 2.62
CA TRP A 1 22.66 -15.11 2.06
C TRP A 1 21.96 -14.74 0.75
N PRO A 2 21.57 -13.47 0.53
CA PRO A 2 21.03 -13.02 -0.76
C PRO A 2 22.06 -13.23 -1.87
N THR A 3 21.62 -13.67 -3.05
CA THR A 3 22.51 -13.81 -4.22
C THR A 3 22.93 -12.42 -4.69
N PHE A 4 24.16 -12.28 -5.18
CA PHE A 4 24.69 -11.04 -5.77
C PHE A 4 23.72 -10.38 -6.77
N TRP A 5 23.08 -11.18 -7.63
CA TRP A 5 22.04 -10.74 -8.57
C TRP A 5 20.84 -10.02 -7.94
N ILE A 6 20.43 -10.43 -6.73
CA ILE A 6 19.34 -9.79 -6.00
C ILE A 6 19.76 -8.40 -5.53
N VAL A 7 21.01 -8.24 -5.09
CA VAL A 7 21.55 -6.95 -4.64
C VAL A 7 21.66 -5.98 -5.82
N PHE A 8 22.15 -6.44 -6.97
CA PHE A 8 22.22 -5.61 -8.18
C PHE A 8 20.85 -5.14 -8.65
N SER A 9 19.82 -5.98 -8.54
CA SER A 9 18.45 -5.58 -8.91
C SER A 9 17.85 -4.48 -8.02
N LEU A 10 18.41 -4.22 -6.82
CA LEU A 10 17.97 -3.13 -5.94
C LEU A 10 18.51 -1.77 -6.35
N ILE A 11 19.65 -1.71 -7.05
CA ILE A 11 20.25 -0.46 -7.54
C ILE A 11 19.27 0.35 -8.41
N PRO A 12 18.65 -0.22 -9.47
CA PRO A 12 17.67 0.51 -10.26
C PRO A 12 16.40 0.86 -9.48
N VAL A 13 16.03 0.07 -8.47
CA VAL A 13 14.88 0.39 -7.60
C VAL A 13 15.16 1.66 -6.81
N VAL A 14 16.29 1.71 -6.09
CA VAL A 14 16.65 2.85 -5.25
C VAL A 14 16.94 4.08 -6.11
N GLY A 15 17.70 3.93 -7.20
CA GLY A 15 18.01 5.01 -8.12
C GLY A 15 16.77 5.58 -8.80
N GLY A 16 15.85 4.73 -9.26
CA GLY A 16 14.59 5.16 -9.86
C GLY A 16 13.69 5.91 -8.89
N VAL A 17 13.53 5.42 -7.65
CA VAL A 17 12.73 6.10 -6.62
C VAL A 17 13.38 7.44 -6.22
N ALA A 18 14.70 7.51 -6.11
CA ALA A 18 15.40 8.76 -5.82
C ALA A 18 15.18 9.79 -6.94
N LEU A 19 15.37 9.38 -8.20
CA LEU A 19 15.20 10.25 -9.37
C LEU A 19 13.76 10.76 -9.51
N ALA A 20 12.77 9.89 -9.31
CA ALA A 20 11.36 10.26 -9.31
C ALA A 20 11.06 11.28 -8.18
N SER A 21 11.52 10.99 -6.96
CA SER A 21 11.28 11.84 -5.78
C SER A 21 11.90 13.23 -5.90
N PHE A 22 13.11 13.35 -6.47
CA PHE A 22 13.77 14.65 -6.67
C PHE A 22 13.10 15.54 -7.72
N THR A 23 12.33 14.95 -8.64
CA THR A 23 11.69 15.68 -9.75
C THR A 23 10.19 15.85 -9.57
N GLU A 24 9.65 15.36 -8.45
CA GLU A 24 8.27 15.55 -8.05
C GLU A 24 8.08 16.97 -7.49
N ALA A 25 7.23 17.77 -8.15
CA ALA A 25 7.01 19.17 -7.76
C ALA A 25 6.42 19.33 -6.34
N SER A 26 5.67 18.32 -5.88
CA SER A 26 5.00 18.31 -4.58
C SER A 26 5.68 17.38 -3.57
N PHE A 27 7.00 17.23 -3.65
CA PHE A 27 7.73 16.33 -2.76
C PHE A 27 7.64 16.78 -1.30
N ASN A 28 7.25 15.85 -0.41
CA ASN A 28 7.17 16.06 1.03
C ASN A 28 7.88 14.93 1.77
N TRP A 29 8.86 15.28 2.61
CA TRP A 29 9.67 14.31 3.37
C TRP A 29 8.83 13.48 4.34
N ILE A 30 7.83 14.08 4.98
CA ILE A 30 6.93 13.37 5.91
C ILE A 30 6.09 12.34 5.14
N GLY A 31 5.55 12.73 3.97
CA GLY A 31 4.79 11.83 3.10
C GLY A 31 5.66 10.69 2.55
N PHE A 32 6.89 10.99 2.14
CA PHE A 32 7.85 10.00 1.68
C PHE A 32 8.19 8.98 2.77
N CYS A 33 8.56 9.44 3.97
CA CYS A 33 8.88 8.56 5.08
C CYS A 33 7.67 7.73 5.54
N SER A 34 6.47 8.30 5.56
CA SER A 34 5.25 7.54 5.91
C SER A 34 4.94 6.46 4.86
N ALA A 35 5.14 6.76 3.57
CA ALA A 35 4.99 5.79 2.49
C ALA A 35 6.01 4.63 2.60
N MET A 36 7.27 4.95 2.94
CA MET A 36 8.31 3.95 3.18
C MET A 36 8.00 3.08 4.42
N ALA A 37 7.58 3.70 5.52
CA ALA A 37 7.16 2.98 6.73
C ALA A 37 5.97 2.05 6.46
N SER A 38 4.97 2.52 5.69
CA SER A 38 3.81 1.72 5.27
C SER A 38 4.20 0.49 4.45
N ASN A 39 5.21 0.61 3.57
CA ASN A 39 5.72 -0.55 2.84
C ASN A 39 6.32 -1.60 3.78
N VAL A 40 7.10 -1.18 4.79
CA VAL A 40 7.71 -2.09 5.77
C VAL A 40 6.65 -2.77 6.64
N THR A 41 5.68 -2.02 7.16
CA THR A 41 4.61 -2.57 8.01
C THR A 41 3.69 -3.50 7.24
N ASN A 42 3.31 -3.16 6.00
CA ASN A 42 2.49 -4.02 5.15
C ASN A 42 3.20 -5.33 4.79
N GLN A 43 4.48 -5.30 4.44
CA GLN A 43 5.22 -6.54 4.15
C GLN A 43 5.40 -7.39 5.41
N SER A 44 5.67 -6.76 6.56
CA SER A 44 5.77 -7.45 7.86
C SER A 44 4.46 -8.14 8.23
N ARG A 45 3.33 -7.42 8.10
CA ARG A 45 1.98 -7.95 8.28
C ARG A 45 1.74 -9.18 7.39
N ASN A 46 2.06 -9.10 6.09
CA ASN A 46 1.83 -10.21 5.16
C ASN A 46 2.66 -11.46 5.53
N VAL A 47 3.94 -11.30 5.87
CA VAL A 47 4.81 -12.41 6.27
C VAL A 47 4.37 -13.04 7.58
N LEU A 48 4.05 -12.21 8.58
CA LEU A 48 3.57 -12.68 9.87
C LEU A 48 2.21 -13.38 9.74
N SER A 49 1.27 -12.78 9.01
CA SER A 49 -0.03 -13.42 8.73
C SER A 49 0.19 -14.80 8.10
N LYS A 50 1.03 -14.91 7.07
CA LYS A 50 1.33 -16.22 6.45
C LYS A 50 1.91 -17.22 7.44
N LYS A 51 2.82 -16.78 8.32
CA LYS A 51 3.41 -17.64 9.36
C LYS A 51 2.35 -18.14 10.36
N PHE A 52 1.40 -17.30 10.73
CA PHE A 52 0.28 -17.70 11.60
C PHE A 52 -0.69 -18.65 10.90
N MET A 53 -0.97 -18.43 9.61
CA MET A 53 -1.85 -19.31 8.81
C MET A 53 -1.27 -20.73 8.69
N VAL A 54 0.05 -20.87 8.54
CA VAL A 54 0.73 -22.17 8.44
C VAL A 54 0.88 -22.87 9.80
N LYS A 55 1.02 -22.13 10.90
CA LYS A 55 1.24 -22.72 12.24
C LYS A 55 -0.05 -23.27 12.87
N ASN A 56 -1.21 -22.69 12.53
CA ASN A 56 -2.50 -22.97 13.16
C ASN A 56 -3.55 -23.40 12.12
N GLU A 57 -3.20 -24.36 11.25
CA GLU A 57 -4.03 -24.80 10.12
C GLU A 57 -5.44 -25.25 10.53
N GLU A 58 -5.61 -25.78 11.76
CA GLU A 58 -6.90 -26.32 12.23
C GLU A 58 -7.87 -25.27 12.82
N THR A 59 -7.40 -24.08 13.22
CA THR A 59 -8.24 -23.11 13.98
C THR A 59 -8.35 -21.72 13.36
N LEU A 60 -7.42 -21.34 12.48
CA LEU A 60 -7.38 -20.00 11.88
C LEU A 60 -7.63 -20.08 10.38
N ASP A 61 -8.91 -20.08 10.02
CA ASP A 61 -9.28 -19.67 8.67
C ASP A 61 -8.90 -18.19 8.47
N ASN A 62 -8.71 -17.83 7.22
CA ASN A 62 -7.96 -16.66 6.81
C ASN A 62 -8.87 -15.44 6.74
N ILE A 63 -10.16 -15.70 6.53
CA ILE A 63 -11.24 -14.77 6.82
C ILE A 63 -11.25 -14.45 8.32
N ASN A 64 -11.10 -15.44 9.21
CA ASN A 64 -11.02 -15.19 10.65
C ASN A 64 -9.76 -14.39 11.02
N LEU A 65 -8.58 -14.76 10.49
CA LEU A 65 -7.35 -14.02 10.76
C LEU A 65 -7.45 -12.56 10.29
N PHE A 66 -7.94 -12.34 9.06
CA PHE A 66 -8.14 -11.00 8.52
C PHE A 66 -9.18 -10.20 9.32
N SER A 67 -10.28 -10.85 9.74
CA SER A 67 -11.32 -10.22 10.56
C SER A 67 -10.80 -9.80 11.93
N ILE A 68 -10.06 -10.67 12.62
CA ILE A 68 -9.43 -10.36 13.92
C ILE A 68 -8.45 -9.19 13.78
N ILE A 69 -7.57 -9.22 12.77
CA ILE A 69 -6.62 -8.13 12.50
C ILE A 69 -7.38 -6.82 12.25
N THR A 70 -8.48 -6.86 11.50
CA THR A 70 -9.26 -5.67 11.16
C THR A 70 -9.99 -5.10 12.38
N ILE A 71 -10.58 -5.95 13.23
CA ILE A 71 -11.23 -5.52 14.49
C ILE A 71 -10.21 -4.86 15.42
N ILE A 72 -9.05 -5.49 15.64
CA ILE A 72 -7.98 -4.92 16.48
C ILE A 72 -7.49 -3.59 15.89
N SER A 73 -7.29 -3.53 14.57
CA SER A 73 -6.86 -2.31 13.89
C SER A 73 -7.88 -1.18 14.06
N PHE A 74 -9.17 -1.49 13.96
CA PHE A 74 -10.25 -0.52 14.19
C PHE A 74 -10.24 0.01 15.62
N MET A 75 -10.16 -0.88 16.62
CA MET A 75 -10.14 -0.49 18.04
C MET A 75 -8.92 0.38 18.39
N LEU A 76 -7.78 0.21 17.72
CA LEU A 76 -6.59 1.04 17.89
C LEU A 76 -6.67 2.36 17.11
N LEU A 77 -7.23 2.36 15.90
CA LEU A 77 -7.30 3.57 15.06
C LEU A 77 -8.35 4.55 15.53
N VAL A 78 -9.49 4.09 16.05
CA VAL A 78 -10.61 4.97 16.43
C VAL A 78 -10.19 5.99 17.50
N PRO A 79 -9.56 5.62 18.62
CA PRO A 79 -9.08 6.58 19.61
C PRO A 79 -8.06 7.57 19.00
N ALA A 80 -7.12 7.08 18.19
CA ALA A 80 -6.12 7.93 17.55
C ALA A 80 -6.76 8.94 16.58
N ALA A 81 -7.76 8.51 15.80
CA ALA A 81 -8.49 9.37 14.88
C ALA A 81 -9.27 10.47 15.61
N ILE A 82 -9.92 10.13 16.73
CA ILE A 82 -10.64 11.12 17.55
C ILE A 82 -9.66 12.13 18.16
N LEU A 83 -8.50 11.69 18.65
CA LEU A 83 -7.51 12.58 19.26
C LEU A 83 -6.84 13.52 18.24
N LEU A 84 -6.54 13.05 17.04
CA LEU A 84 -5.84 13.84 16.02
C LEU A 84 -6.80 14.73 15.21
N GLU A 85 -8.01 14.25 14.93
CA GLU A 85 -8.92 14.91 13.98
C GLU A 85 -10.31 15.21 14.54
N GLY A 86 -10.61 14.85 15.79
CA GLY A 86 -11.95 14.99 16.38
C GLY A 86 -12.50 16.42 16.33
N VAL A 87 -11.64 17.44 16.38
CA VAL A 87 -12.04 18.86 16.26
C VAL A 87 -12.63 19.17 14.88
N LYS A 88 -12.12 18.53 13.80
CA LYS A 88 -12.62 18.72 12.43
C LYS A 88 -14.01 18.11 12.22
N PHE A 89 -14.41 17.17 13.07
CA PHE A 89 -15.74 16.57 13.08
C PHE A 89 -16.73 17.31 14.00
N SER A 90 -16.32 18.42 14.62
CA SER A 90 -17.24 19.26 15.38
C SER A 90 -18.34 19.83 14.46
N PRO A 91 -19.62 19.88 14.92
CA PRO A 91 -20.71 20.46 14.15
C PRO A 91 -20.43 21.87 13.64
N SER A 92 -19.73 22.68 14.44
CA SER A 92 -19.34 24.05 14.08
C SER A 92 -18.36 24.11 12.90
N TYR A 93 -17.41 23.17 12.83
CA TYR A 93 -16.44 23.09 11.75
C TYR A 93 -17.06 22.54 10.47
N LEU A 94 -17.89 21.50 10.59
CA LEU A 94 -18.64 20.94 9.45
C LEU A 94 -19.62 21.95 8.84
N GLN A 95 -20.28 22.76 9.68
CA GLN A 95 -21.17 23.81 9.19
C GLN A 95 -20.41 24.94 8.51
N SER A 96 -19.23 25.32 9.03
CA SER A 96 -18.33 26.27 8.37
C SER A 96 -17.84 25.74 7.02
N ALA A 97 -17.44 24.47 6.95
CA ALA A 97 -17.00 23.82 5.71
C ALA A 97 -18.16 23.66 4.69
N ALA A 98 -19.37 23.36 5.15
CA ALA A 98 -20.55 23.29 4.30
C ALA A 98 -20.88 24.65 3.67
N ASN A 99 -20.76 25.73 4.44
CA ASN A 99 -20.93 27.10 3.94
C ASN A 99 -19.84 27.50 2.93
N GLN A 100 -18.66 26.84 2.95
CA GLN A 100 -17.59 27.02 1.96
C GLN A 100 -17.78 26.16 0.70
N GLY A 101 -18.94 25.49 0.55
CA GLY A 101 -19.30 24.69 -0.63
C GLY A 101 -19.07 23.19 -0.48
N LEU A 102 -18.73 22.69 0.72
CA LEU A 102 -18.52 21.27 0.95
C LEU A 102 -19.85 20.53 1.14
N ASN A 103 -20.20 19.65 0.19
CA ASN A 103 -21.39 18.82 0.32
C ASN A 103 -21.13 17.63 1.27
N ILE A 104 -21.60 17.74 2.52
CA ILE A 104 -21.40 16.73 3.57
C ILE A 104 -21.96 15.36 3.14
N ARG A 105 -23.10 15.33 2.45
CA ARG A 105 -23.72 14.08 1.98
C ARG A 105 -22.84 13.38 0.95
N GLU A 106 -22.28 14.13 0.02
CA GLU A 106 -21.38 13.59 -0.99
C GLU A 106 -20.06 13.11 -0.37
N LEU A 107 -19.48 13.86 0.56
CA LEU A 107 -18.29 13.43 1.30
C LEU A 107 -18.54 12.11 2.04
N CYS A 108 -19.69 11.98 2.72
CA CYS A 108 -20.06 10.76 3.43
C CYS A 108 -20.22 9.57 2.48
N ILE A 109 -20.94 9.74 1.36
CA ILE A 109 -21.13 8.68 0.36
C ILE A 109 -19.79 8.25 -0.25
N ARG A 110 -18.95 9.20 -0.67
CA ARG A 110 -17.63 8.91 -1.24
C ARG A 110 -16.71 8.22 -0.23
N SER A 111 -16.76 8.62 1.04
CA SER A 111 -15.96 8.02 2.12
C SER A 111 -16.42 6.59 2.42
N LEU A 112 -17.72 6.35 2.49
CA LEU A 112 -18.28 5.00 2.68
C LEU A 112 -17.95 4.09 1.50
N LEU A 113 -18.09 4.58 0.27
CA LEU A 113 -17.74 3.83 -0.93
C LEU A 113 -16.24 3.49 -0.94
N ALA A 114 -15.36 4.46 -0.66
CA ALA A 114 -13.93 4.22 -0.57
C ALA A 114 -13.58 3.20 0.52
N GLY A 115 -14.21 3.31 1.70
CA GLY A 115 -14.03 2.35 2.79
C GLY A 115 -14.47 0.94 2.43
N PHE A 116 -15.63 0.79 1.77
CA PHE A 116 -16.12 -0.49 1.28
C PHE A 116 -15.17 -1.10 0.23
N CYS A 117 -14.78 -0.33 -0.79
CA CYS A 117 -13.85 -0.78 -1.82
C CYS A 117 -12.49 -1.20 -1.23
N LEU A 118 -11.97 -0.45 -0.25
CA LEU A 118 -10.76 -0.83 0.46
C LEU A 118 -10.96 -2.10 1.27
N HIS A 119 -12.06 -2.26 2.00
CA HIS A 119 -12.29 -3.49 2.74
C HIS A 119 -12.34 -4.72 1.82
N SER A 120 -13.11 -4.64 0.72
CA SER A 120 -13.20 -5.71 -0.28
C SER A 120 -11.86 -6.03 -0.93
N TYR A 121 -11.06 -5.01 -1.31
CA TYR A 121 -9.72 -5.22 -1.86
C TYR A 121 -8.82 -5.96 -0.85
N GLN A 122 -8.83 -5.54 0.42
CA GLN A 122 -7.96 -6.12 1.44
C GLN A 122 -8.37 -7.56 1.76
N GLN A 123 -9.67 -7.86 1.79
CA GLN A 123 -10.20 -9.21 1.97
C GLN A 123 -9.74 -10.14 0.85
N VAL A 124 -9.94 -9.76 -0.42
CA VAL A 124 -9.50 -10.56 -1.58
C VAL A 124 -7.97 -10.71 -1.60
N SER A 125 -7.23 -9.65 -1.27
CA SER A 125 -5.77 -9.71 -1.17
C SER A 125 -5.30 -10.71 -0.11
N TYR A 126 -6.01 -10.81 1.02
CA TYR A 126 -5.75 -11.80 2.06
C TYR A 126 -6.07 -13.22 1.63
N MET A 127 -7.16 -13.42 0.89
CA MET A 127 -7.50 -14.72 0.30
C MET A 127 -6.42 -15.22 -0.65
N ILE A 128 -5.88 -14.33 -1.50
CA ILE A 128 -4.78 -14.66 -2.40
C ILE A 128 -3.53 -15.03 -1.59
N LEU A 129 -3.21 -14.28 -0.52
CA LEU A 129 -2.03 -14.54 0.33
C LEU A 129 -2.03 -15.96 0.91
N GLN A 130 -3.19 -16.58 1.16
CA GLN A 130 -3.25 -17.98 1.59
C GLN A 130 -2.83 -18.94 0.49
N MET A 131 -3.25 -18.67 -0.74
CA MET A 131 -3.04 -19.55 -1.88
C MET A 131 -1.63 -19.43 -2.46
N VAL A 132 -0.96 -18.29 -2.24
CA VAL A 132 0.37 -18.03 -2.80
C VAL A 132 1.43 -17.82 -1.72
N SER A 133 2.71 -17.81 -2.13
CA SER A 133 3.80 -17.45 -1.23
C SER A 133 3.80 -15.93 -0.94
N PRO A 134 4.30 -15.48 0.22
CA PRO A 134 4.45 -14.04 0.50
C PRO A 134 5.25 -13.30 -0.56
N VAL A 135 6.22 -13.99 -1.19
CA VAL A 135 7.01 -13.42 -2.28
C VAL A 135 6.14 -13.18 -3.51
N THR A 136 5.35 -14.17 -3.93
CA THR A 136 4.40 -14.05 -5.06
C THR A 136 3.37 -12.96 -4.81
N HIS A 137 2.83 -12.88 -3.59
CA HIS A 137 1.90 -11.83 -3.19
C HIS A 137 2.53 -10.44 -3.28
N SER A 138 3.81 -10.31 -2.89
CA SER A 138 4.57 -9.07 -3.03
C SER A 138 4.73 -8.65 -4.51
N VAL A 139 5.00 -9.59 -5.42
CA VAL A 139 5.06 -9.31 -6.88
C VAL A 139 3.71 -8.81 -7.41
N GLY A 140 2.61 -9.46 -7.01
CA GLY A 140 1.26 -9.02 -7.38
C GLY A 140 0.96 -7.59 -6.89
N ASN A 141 1.39 -7.25 -5.68
CA ASN A 141 1.27 -5.89 -5.15
C ASN A 141 2.10 -4.88 -5.95
N CYS A 142 3.26 -5.26 -6.49
CA CYS A 142 4.04 -4.42 -7.37
C CYS A 142 3.29 -4.15 -8.68
N VAL A 143 2.73 -5.18 -9.32
CA VAL A 143 1.92 -5.02 -10.55
C VAL A 143 0.71 -4.12 -10.29
N LYS A 144 -0.03 -4.36 -9.19
CA LYS A 144 -1.15 -3.50 -8.77
C LYS A 144 -0.72 -2.03 -8.66
N ARG A 145 0.46 -1.76 -8.08
CA ARG A 145 1.00 -0.40 -7.95
C ARG A 145 1.23 0.25 -9.32
N VAL A 146 1.79 -0.48 -10.28
CA VAL A 146 1.97 0.03 -11.66
C VAL A 146 0.64 0.45 -12.27
N VAL A 147 -0.36 -0.43 -12.19
CA VAL A 147 -1.69 -0.17 -12.75
C VAL A 147 -2.32 1.08 -12.12
N VAL A 148 -2.22 1.22 -10.79
CA VAL A 148 -2.77 2.38 -10.08
C VAL A 148 -2.04 3.68 -10.42
N ILE A 149 -0.71 3.66 -10.61
CA ILE A 149 0.05 4.84 -11.03
C ILE A 149 -0.41 5.30 -12.43
N ILE A 150 -0.46 4.38 -13.40
CA ILE A 150 -0.86 4.69 -14.77
C ILE A 150 -2.30 5.21 -14.81
N ALA A 151 -3.22 4.53 -14.12
CA ALA A 151 -4.62 4.94 -14.05
C ALA A 151 -4.77 6.33 -13.40
N SER A 152 -4.02 6.60 -12.32
CA SER A 152 -4.03 7.91 -11.65
C SER A 152 -3.53 9.02 -12.56
N VAL A 153 -2.45 8.80 -13.32
CA VAL A 153 -1.92 9.81 -14.27
C VAL A 153 -2.93 10.10 -15.38
N ILE A 154 -3.58 9.08 -15.93
CA ILE A 154 -4.60 9.25 -16.98
C ILE A 154 -5.83 9.99 -16.42
N PHE A 155 -6.29 9.62 -15.23
CA PHE A 155 -7.52 10.15 -14.65
C PHE A 155 -7.36 11.57 -14.09
N PHE A 156 -6.31 11.80 -13.28
CA PHE A 156 -6.08 13.10 -12.65
C PHE A 156 -5.32 14.07 -13.55
N GLN A 157 -4.80 13.60 -14.69
CA GLN A 157 -4.01 14.40 -15.65
C GLN A 157 -2.89 15.18 -14.95
N THR A 158 -2.30 14.58 -13.91
CA THR A 158 -1.22 15.21 -13.14
C THR A 158 -0.01 15.42 -14.04
N PRO A 159 0.59 16.63 -14.05
CA PRO A 159 1.75 16.90 -14.88
C PRO A 159 2.95 16.07 -14.38
N VAL A 160 3.32 15.05 -15.14
CA VAL A 160 4.49 14.21 -14.87
C VAL A 160 5.67 14.71 -15.70
N SER A 161 6.72 15.21 -15.05
CA SER A 161 7.96 15.56 -15.73
C SER A 161 8.56 14.33 -16.44
N PRO A 162 9.16 14.48 -17.64
CA PRO A 162 9.83 13.37 -18.34
C PRO A 162 10.84 12.63 -17.45
N ILE A 163 11.55 13.36 -16.59
CA ILE A 163 12.55 12.78 -15.68
C ILE A 163 11.87 11.95 -14.57
N ASN A 164 10.71 12.39 -14.08
CA ASN A 164 9.93 11.64 -13.10
C ASN A 164 9.38 10.33 -13.70
N SER A 165 8.91 10.40 -14.95
CA SER A 165 8.47 9.21 -15.70
C SER A 165 9.60 8.21 -15.91
N LEU A 166 10.81 8.69 -16.23
CA LEU A 166 12.01 7.86 -16.34
C LEU A 166 12.39 7.22 -15.00
N GLY A 167 12.41 8.00 -13.91
CA GLY A 167 12.68 7.48 -12.56
C GLY A 167 11.68 6.41 -12.14
N THR A 168 10.39 6.65 -12.38
CA THR A 168 9.31 5.69 -12.12
C THR A 168 9.51 4.41 -12.95
N THR A 169 9.78 4.53 -14.24
CA THR A 169 10.01 3.39 -15.14
C THR A 169 11.23 2.57 -14.70
N LEU A 170 12.32 3.24 -14.31
CA LEU A 170 13.52 2.60 -13.81
C LEU A 170 13.25 1.83 -12.50
N ALA A 171 12.50 2.43 -11.58
CA ALA A 171 12.12 1.79 -10.32
C ALA A 171 11.27 0.54 -10.56
N LEU A 172 10.27 0.62 -11.44
CA LEU A 172 9.40 -0.51 -11.78
C LEU A 172 10.16 -1.64 -12.48
N THR A 173 11.07 -1.30 -13.38
CA THR A 173 11.95 -2.28 -14.04
C THR A 173 12.83 -2.99 -13.01
N GLY A 174 13.42 -2.26 -12.06
CA GLY A 174 14.21 -2.84 -10.98
C GLY A 174 13.40 -3.80 -10.11
N VAL A 175 12.15 -3.44 -9.77
CA VAL A 175 11.24 -4.30 -8.99
C VAL A 175 10.89 -5.58 -9.75
N PHE A 176 10.68 -5.50 -11.07
CA PHE A 176 10.45 -6.66 -11.90
C PHE A 176 11.68 -7.60 -11.94
N LEU A 177 12.87 -7.04 -12.14
CA LEU A 177 14.13 -7.78 -12.13
C LEU A 177 14.38 -8.46 -10.77
N TYR A 178 14.16 -7.75 -9.67
CA TYR A 178 14.25 -8.31 -8.31
C TYR A 178 13.29 -9.49 -8.13
N SER A 179 12.05 -9.33 -8.58
CA SER A 179 11.02 -10.36 -8.49
C SER A 179 11.41 -11.63 -9.23
N LYS A 180 11.99 -11.50 -10.43
CA LYS A 180 12.50 -12.62 -11.23
C LYS A 180 13.73 -13.27 -10.60
N ALA A 181 14.71 -12.47 -10.18
CA ALA A 181 15.93 -12.98 -9.52
C ALA A 181 15.61 -13.76 -8.24
N LYS A 182 14.57 -13.35 -7.51
CA LYS A 182 14.13 -14.04 -6.29
C LYS A 182 13.37 -15.34 -6.57
N GLN A 183 12.64 -15.43 -7.68
CA GLN A 183 11.96 -16.67 -8.10
C GLN A 183 12.95 -17.74 -8.58
N LEU A 184 14.07 -17.34 -9.19
CA LEU A 184 15.10 -18.25 -9.68
C LEU A 184 15.91 -18.93 -8.56
N LYS A 185 15.79 -18.47 -7.31
CA LYS A 185 16.44 -19.14 -6.17
C LYS A 185 15.67 -20.43 -5.82
N PRO A 186 16.30 -21.62 -5.89
CA PRO A 186 15.66 -22.84 -5.42
C PRO A 186 15.38 -22.72 -3.92
N LYS A 187 14.17 -23.13 -3.49
CA LYS A 187 13.84 -23.22 -2.06
C LYS A 187 14.79 -24.24 -1.42
N PRO A 188 15.41 -23.94 -0.25
CA PRO A 188 15.95 -25.02 0.57
C PRO A 188 14.78 -25.96 0.91
N LYS A 189 14.97 -27.27 0.65
CA LYS A 189 14.03 -28.32 1.04
C LYS A 189 13.84 -28.34 2.55
#